data_AF-A0A2H0MGE7-F1
#
_entry.id   AF-A0A2H0MGE7-F1
#
_cell.length_a   1.000
_cell.length_b   1.000
_cell.length_c   1.000
_cell.angle_alpha   90.00
_cell.angle_beta   90.00
_cell.angle_gamma   90.00
#
_symmetry.space_group_name_H-M   'P 1'
#
loop_
_entity.id
_entity.type
_entity.pdbx_description
1 polymer ?
#
loop_
_entity_poly.entity_id
_entity_poly.type
_entity_poly.pdbx_seq_one_letter_code
_entity_poly.pdbx_strand_id
1 'polypeptide(L)'
;EGLHVSGLQGSGGLFAERWVKLQAPLFLPDQGLWIGKGTLLEPTAIVKSPAVIGNNNEIRQGAYLRGDILVGDHNVIGHVTEMKHCIIMDHSEMGHFNYLGDSIVGCRVNMGAGSRLANLQFRSPEEKLEGFIHPIELGWEEETVGTGLEKLGAILGDFAELGCNAVLCPGTLLGRESWIYPNTTVSKGFYPAKTFLAPKDRKSRSHIQ
;
A
#
# COMPACT_ATOMS: atom_id res chain seq x y z
N GLU A 1 5.92 -24.62 -12.24
CA GLU A 1 4.76 -24.93 -13.08
C GLU A 1 3.63 -23.95 -12.77
N GLY A 2 3.21 -23.09 -13.72
CA GLY A 2 2.11 -22.12 -13.52
C GLY A 2 2.52 -20.67 -13.22
N LEU A 3 3.81 -20.41 -13.10
CA LEU A 3 4.39 -19.07 -13.03
C LEU A 3 5.11 -18.79 -14.34
N HIS A 4 4.81 -17.66 -14.95
CA HIS A 4 5.52 -17.14 -16.11
C HIS A 4 6.42 -16.02 -15.65
N VAL A 5 7.72 -16.23 -15.84
CA VAL A 5 8.74 -15.23 -15.60
C VAL A 5 9.07 -14.63 -16.95
N SER A 6 8.95 -13.31 -17.08
CA SER A 6 9.27 -12.59 -18.31
C SER A 6 10.23 -11.44 -18.02
N GLY A 7 10.96 -11.00 -19.06
CA GLY A 7 11.83 -9.82 -19.04
C GLY A 7 13.31 -10.09 -18.72
N LEU A 8 14.12 -9.08 -19.00
CA LEU A 8 15.56 -9.02 -18.70
C LEU A 8 15.79 -8.29 -17.37
N GLN A 9 17.04 -8.26 -16.90
CA GLN A 9 17.49 -7.53 -15.69
C GLN A 9 16.75 -6.18 -15.52
N GLY A 10 16.10 -5.96 -14.37
CA GLY A 10 15.43 -4.71 -14.03
C GLY A 10 14.15 -4.35 -14.80
N SER A 11 13.68 -5.21 -15.72
CA SER A 11 12.44 -4.95 -16.51
C SER A 11 11.47 -6.13 -16.52
N GLY A 12 11.79 -7.18 -15.76
CA GLY A 12 11.00 -8.40 -15.66
C GLY A 12 9.94 -8.42 -14.57
N GLY A 13 9.32 -9.58 -14.44
CA GLY A 13 8.33 -9.86 -13.43
C GLY A 13 7.76 -11.26 -13.55
N LEU A 14 6.94 -11.58 -12.57
CA LEU A 14 6.20 -12.81 -12.44
C LEU A 14 4.72 -12.57 -12.74
N PHE A 15 4.15 -13.46 -13.54
CA PHE A 15 2.73 -13.56 -13.81
C PHE A 15 2.25 -14.96 -13.41
N ALA A 16 1.20 -15.03 -12.60
CA ALA A 16 0.59 -16.29 -12.20
C ALA A 16 -0.52 -16.68 -13.18
N GLU A 17 -0.36 -17.79 -13.89
CA GLU A 17 -1.41 -18.30 -14.81
C GLU A 17 -2.46 -19.15 -14.10
N ARG A 18 -2.06 -19.82 -13.03
CA ARG A 18 -2.90 -20.69 -12.22
C ARG A 18 -2.60 -20.45 -10.75
N TRP A 19 -3.42 -21.05 -9.88
CA TRP A 19 -3.15 -21.07 -8.45
C TRP A 19 -1.80 -21.74 -8.17
N VAL A 20 -0.89 -21.00 -7.55
CA VAL A 20 0.44 -21.50 -7.18
C VAL A 20 0.71 -21.21 -5.72
N LYS A 21 0.82 -22.26 -4.91
CA LYS A 21 1.34 -22.18 -3.54
C LYS A 21 2.79 -22.62 -3.51
N LEU A 22 3.70 -21.70 -3.19
CA LEU A 22 5.12 -21.98 -3.14
C LEU A 22 5.45 -22.93 -1.99
N GLN A 23 6.03 -24.09 -2.27
CA GLN A 23 6.48 -25.05 -1.24
C GLN A 23 7.87 -24.70 -0.69
N ALA A 24 8.67 -23.98 -1.47
CA ALA A 24 9.97 -23.43 -1.11
C ALA A 24 10.05 -21.99 -1.64
N PRO A 25 10.98 -21.16 -1.14
CA PRO A 25 11.16 -19.82 -1.65
C PRO A 25 11.49 -19.81 -3.15
N LEU A 26 10.93 -18.85 -3.88
CA LEU A 26 11.32 -18.53 -5.25
C LEU A 26 12.33 -17.38 -5.22
N PHE A 27 13.52 -17.61 -5.77
CA PHE A 27 14.56 -16.60 -5.86
C PHE A 27 15.07 -16.47 -7.29
N LEU A 28 14.94 -15.28 -7.86
CA LEU A 28 15.46 -14.90 -9.18
C LEU A 28 16.44 -13.73 -9.01
N PRO A 29 17.73 -14.00 -8.72
CA PRO A 29 18.71 -12.96 -8.39
C PRO A 29 18.89 -11.93 -9.49
N ASP A 30 18.91 -12.36 -10.76
CA ASP A 30 19.07 -11.46 -11.92
C ASP A 30 17.91 -10.48 -12.06
N GLN A 31 16.76 -10.78 -11.45
CA GLN A 31 15.61 -9.87 -11.43
C GLN A 31 15.47 -9.15 -10.09
N GLY A 32 16.24 -9.49 -9.06
CA GLY A 32 15.99 -8.97 -7.71
C GLY A 32 14.60 -9.35 -7.19
N LEU A 33 14.14 -10.57 -7.52
CA LEU A 33 12.84 -11.09 -7.09
C LEU A 33 13.03 -12.20 -6.05
N TRP A 34 12.41 -12.02 -4.90
CA TRP A 34 12.32 -13.02 -3.84
C TRP A 34 10.87 -13.18 -3.39
N ILE A 35 10.35 -14.40 -3.36
CA ILE A 35 9.04 -14.71 -2.79
C ILE A 35 9.19 -15.89 -1.82
N GLY A 36 8.83 -15.69 -0.56
CA GLY A 36 8.95 -16.68 0.51
C GLY A 36 8.06 -17.89 0.33
N LYS A 37 8.36 -18.94 1.11
CA LYS A 37 7.59 -20.19 1.10
C LYS A 37 6.18 -19.98 1.65
N GLY A 38 5.26 -20.85 1.27
CA GLY A 38 3.87 -20.81 1.71
C GLY A 38 3.03 -19.72 1.05
N THR A 39 3.64 -18.76 0.35
CA THR A 39 2.95 -17.69 -0.36
C THR A 39 2.10 -18.27 -1.50
N LEU A 40 0.85 -17.85 -1.53
CA LEU A 40 -0.15 -18.21 -2.53
C LEU A 40 -0.26 -17.10 -3.56
N LEU A 41 -0.08 -17.44 -4.83
CA LEU A 41 -0.32 -16.57 -5.96
C LEU A 41 -1.57 -17.08 -6.69
N GLU A 42 -2.60 -16.24 -6.76
CA GLU A 42 -3.81 -16.52 -7.52
C GLU A 42 -3.61 -16.22 -9.01
N PRO A 43 -4.42 -16.81 -9.91
CA PRO A 43 -4.37 -16.48 -11.33
C PRO A 43 -4.46 -14.98 -11.58
N THR A 44 -3.75 -14.52 -12.61
CA THR A 44 -3.66 -13.13 -13.06
C THR A 44 -2.99 -12.15 -12.10
N ALA A 45 -2.42 -12.60 -10.97
CA ALA A 45 -1.55 -11.76 -10.17
C ALA A 45 -0.26 -11.42 -10.95
N ILE A 46 0.17 -10.16 -10.88
CA ILE A 46 1.40 -9.67 -11.50
C ILE A 46 2.30 -9.08 -10.40
N VAL A 47 3.52 -9.58 -10.33
CA VAL A 47 4.59 -9.06 -9.47
C VAL A 47 5.74 -8.61 -10.36
N LYS A 48 5.89 -7.31 -10.56
CA LYS A 48 7.06 -6.78 -11.28
C LYS A 48 8.26 -6.72 -10.36
N SER A 49 9.42 -6.88 -10.97
CA SER A 49 10.70 -6.78 -10.31
C SER A 49 11.18 -5.32 -10.21
N PRO A 50 12.00 -4.95 -9.21
CA PRO A 50 12.44 -5.79 -8.08
C PRO A 50 11.35 -5.92 -7.00
N ALA A 51 11.26 -7.07 -6.35
CA ALA A 51 10.34 -7.27 -5.24
C ALA A 51 10.85 -8.33 -4.25
N VAL A 52 10.69 -8.05 -2.95
CA VAL A 52 10.94 -9.00 -1.87
C VAL A 52 9.63 -9.21 -1.12
N ILE A 53 9.09 -10.42 -1.20
CA ILE A 53 7.85 -10.81 -0.56
C ILE A 53 8.17 -11.96 0.41
N GLY A 54 7.75 -11.82 1.66
CA GLY A 54 7.96 -12.80 2.71
C GLY A 54 7.17 -14.09 2.54
N ASN A 55 7.04 -14.81 3.64
CA ASN A 55 6.39 -16.12 3.72
C ASN A 55 4.90 -16.00 3.95
N ASN A 56 4.16 -17.03 3.51
CA ASN A 56 2.75 -17.23 3.83
C ASN A 56 1.84 -16.04 3.47
N ASN A 57 2.20 -15.29 2.43
CA ASN A 57 1.37 -14.20 1.91
C ASN A 57 0.29 -14.74 0.97
N GLU A 58 -0.79 -14.00 0.81
CA GLU A 58 -1.80 -14.21 -0.24
C GLU A 58 -1.72 -13.07 -1.25
N ILE A 59 -1.37 -13.39 -2.49
CA ILE A 59 -1.38 -12.44 -3.61
C ILE A 59 -2.55 -12.82 -4.51
N ARG A 60 -3.65 -12.10 -4.33
CA ARG A 60 -4.95 -12.47 -4.90
C ARG A 60 -5.14 -12.03 -6.36
N GLN A 61 -6.21 -12.52 -6.95
CA GLN A 61 -6.50 -12.38 -8.37
C GLN A 61 -6.48 -10.91 -8.81
N GLY A 62 -5.67 -10.62 -9.82
CA GLY A 62 -5.53 -9.28 -10.40
C GLY A 62 -4.73 -8.29 -9.56
N ALA A 63 -4.12 -8.71 -8.45
CA ALA A 63 -3.16 -7.88 -7.73
C ALA A 63 -2.02 -7.46 -8.67
N TYR A 64 -1.61 -6.19 -8.58
CA TYR A 64 -0.57 -5.62 -9.42
C TYR A 64 0.49 -4.92 -8.58
N LEU A 65 1.63 -5.57 -8.41
CA LEU A 65 2.76 -5.10 -7.61
C LEU A 65 3.84 -4.59 -8.55
N ARG A 66 4.32 -3.35 -8.34
CA ARG A 66 5.32 -2.75 -9.24
C ARG A 66 6.27 -1.75 -8.60
N GLY A 67 7.36 -1.51 -9.32
CA GLY A 67 8.50 -0.74 -8.80
C GLY A 67 9.08 -1.44 -7.57
N ASP A 68 9.70 -0.69 -6.65
CA ASP A 68 10.35 -1.28 -5.49
C ASP A 68 9.32 -1.76 -4.44
N ILE A 69 9.19 -3.08 -4.29
CA ILE A 69 8.24 -3.69 -3.34
C ILE A 69 8.97 -4.46 -2.26
N LEU A 70 8.61 -4.20 -1.01
CA LEU A 70 9.01 -4.99 0.15
C LEU A 70 7.75 -5.36 0.94
N VAL A 71 7.51 -6.65 1.14
CA VAL A 71 6.36 -7.19 1.87
C VAL A 71 6.89 -8.21 2.86
N GLY A 72 6.48 -8.07 4.13
CA GLY A 72 6.76 -9.02 5.21
C GLY A 72 5.99 -10.33 5.06
N ASP A 73 5.76 -10.99 6.20
CA ASP A 73 5.11 -12.29 6.27
C ASP A 73 3.60 -12.16 6.55
N HIS A 74 2.82 -13.15 6.11
CA HIS A 74 1.40 -13.29 6.46
C HIS A 74 0.47 -12.13 6.06
N ASN A 75 0.80 -11.41 4.98
CA ASN A 75 -0.04 -10.36 4.42
C ASN A 75 -1.07 -10.88 3.43
N VAL A 76 -2.15 -10.14 3.28
CA VAL A 76 -3.15 -10.34 2.23
C VAL A 76 -3.12 -9.17 1.27
N ILE A 77 -2.62 -9.42 0.06
CA ILE A 77 -2.65 -8.49 -1.05
C ILE A 77 -3.80 -8.87 -1.97
N GLY A 78 -4.82 -8.03 -1.91
CA GLY A 78 -6.17 -8.33 -2.33
C GLY A 78 -6.48 -8.33 -3.82
N HIS A 79 -7.72 -8.69 -4.11
CA HIS A 79 -8.28 -8.66 -5.46
C HIS A 79 -8.15 -7.25 -6.05
N VAL A 80 -7.53 -7.16 -7.23
CA VAL A 80 -7.31 -5.91 -8.00
C VAL A 80 -6.74 -4.79 -7.12
N THR A 81 -5.86 -5.17 -6.19
CA THR A 81 -5.10 -4.20 -5.40
C THR A 81 -3.80 -3.87 -6.11
N GLU A 82 -3.55 -2.57 -6.31
CA GLU A 82 -2.31 -2.08 -6.89
C GLU A 82 -1.40 -1.53 -5.80
N MET A 83 -0.14 -1.96 -5.83
CA MET A 83 0.94 -1.39 -5.01
C MET A 83 2.07 -0.91 -5.92
N LYS A 84 2.56 0.29 -5.64
CA LYS A 84 3.71 0.87 -6.32
C LYS A 84 4.64 1.51 -5.30
N HIS A 85 5.90 1.07 -5.22
CA HIS A 85 6.89 1.63 -4.28
C HIS A 85 6.41 1.53 -2.83
N CYS A 86 6.32 0.32 -2.29
CA CYS A 86 5.66 0.11 -0.99
C CYS A 86 6.48 -0.80 -0.08
N ILE A 87 6.47 -0.46 1.21
CA ILE A 87 6.94 -1.32 2.30
C ILE A 87 5.72 -1.72 3.13
N ILE A 88 5.46 -3.02 3.21
CA ILE A 88 4.36 -3.59 4.00
C ILE A 88 4.97 -4.51 5.05
N MET A 89 4.73 -4.23 6.33
CA MET A 89 5.18 -5.08 7.43
C MET A 89 4.27 -6.31 7.60
N ASP A 90 4.43 -7.07 8.68
CA ASP A 90 3.78 -8.37 8.81
C ASP A 90 2.27 -8.27 9.15
N HIS A 91 1.52 -9.30 8.73
CA HIS A 91 0.12 -9.52 9.12
C HIS A 91 -0.87 -8.41 8.72
N SER A 92 -0.59 -7.65 7.67
CA SER A 92 -1.45 -6.59 7.17
C SER A 92 -2.32 -7.04 5.99
N GLU A 93 -3.52 -6.47 5.92
CA GLU A 93 -4.56 -6.88 4.98
C GLU A 93 -5.00 -5.68 4.13
N MET A 94 -4.76 -5.75 2.83
CA MET A 94 -5.32 -4.83 1.83
C MET A 94 -6.08 -5.66 0.80
N GLY A 95 -7.21 -6.19 1.28
CA GLY A 95 -7.89 -7.34 0.69
C GLY A 95 -8.66 -7.07 -0.59
N HIS A 96 -9.04 -5.82 -0.89
CA HIS A 96 -9.98 -5.54 -1.98
C HIS A 96 -9.84 -4.12 -2.56
N PHE A 97 -9.52 -4.02 -3.85
CA PHE A 97 -9.57 -2.78 -4.63
C PHE A 97 -8.76 -1.62 -4.04
N ASN A 98 -7.69 -1.91 -3.31
CA ASN A 98 -6.88 -0.87 -2.69
C ASN A 98 -5.87 -0.29 -3.71
N TYR A 99 -5.45 0.95 -3.48
CA TYR A 99 -4.30 1.53 -4.17
C TYR A 99 -3.32 2.06 -3.12
N LEU A 100 -2.07 1.63 -3.20
CA LEU A 100 -0.98 2.09 -2.36
C LEU A 100 0.16 2.57 -3.25
N GLY A 101 0.49 3.86 -3.17
CA GLY A 101 1.62 4.43 -3.89
C GLY A 101 2.64 5.05 -2.94
N ASP A 102 3.93 4.76 -3.11
CA ASP A 102 5.03 5.41 -2.39
C ASP A 102 4.77 5.46 -0.86
N SER A 103 4.39 4.31 -0.26
CA SER A 103 3.79 4.21 1.09
C SER A 103 4.48 3.18 1.99
N ILE A 104 4.33 3.36 3.30
CA ILE A 104 4.77 2.40 4.33
C ILE A 104 3.56 1.98 5.16
N VAL A 105 3.37 0.68 5.34
CA VAL A 105 2.27 0.11 6.13
C VAL A 105 2.86 -0.74 7.25
N GLY A 106 2.56 -0.38 8.49
CA GLY A 106 2.98 -1.08 9.70
C GLY A 106 2.36 -2.48 9.84
N CYS A 107 2.60 -3.10 10.99
CA CYS A 107 2.13 -4.46 11.27
C CYS A 107 0.64 -4.46 11.58
N ARG A 108 -0.07 -5.52 11.17
CA ARG A 108 -1.48 -5.76 11.54
C ARG A 108 -2.40 -4.60 11.18
N VAL A 109 -2.14 -3.96 10.05
CA VAL A 109 -2.99 -2.91 9.49
C VAL A 109 -4.07 -3.56 8.64
N ASN A 110 -5.31 -3.11 8.78
CA ASN A 110 -6.39 -3.52 7.90
C ASN A 110 -6.88 -2.34 7.06
N MET A 111 -6.92 -2.56 5.75
CA MET A 111 -7.39 -1.63 4.74
C MET A 111 -8.72 -2.13 4.17
N GLY A 112 -9.80 -1.52 4.63
CA GLY A 112 -11.13 -1.74 4.10
C GLY A 112 -11.19 -1.50 2.59
N ALA A 113 -12.14 -2.18 1.95
CA ALA A 113 -12.26 -2.25 0.51
C ALA A 113 -12.29 -0.85 -0.14
N GLY A 114 -11.51 -0.66 -1.20
CA GLY A 114 -11.47 0.59 -1.94
C GLY A 114 -10.80 1.76 -1.21
N SER A 115 -10.17 1.54 -0.06
CA SER A 115 -9.34 2.58 0.57
C SER A 115 -8.06 2.83 -0.23
N ARG A 116 -7.61 4.09 -0.26
CA ARG A 116 -6.54 4.56 -1.16
C ARG A 116 -5.53 5.42 -0.42
N LEU A 117 -4.26 5.15 -0.65
CA LEU A 117 -3.13 5.98 -0.24
C LEU A 117 -2.67 6.76 -1.47
N ALA A 118 -3.20 7.98 -1.63
CA ALA A 118 -2.83 8.84 -2.76
C ALA A 118 -1.42 9.37 -2.58
N ASN A 119 -0.62 9.43 -3.64
CA ASN A 119 0.81 9.73 -3.58
C ASN A 119 1.25 10.93 -4.42
N LEU A 120 0.33 11.61 -5.12
CA LEU A 120 0.65 12.74 -5.98
C LEU A 120 -0.28 13.92 -5.66
N GLN A 121 0.31 15.09 -5.45
CA GLN A 121 -0.42 16.33 -5.20
C GLN A 121 -1.11 16.83 -6.49
N PHE A 122 -2.17 17.63 -6.32
CA PHE A 122 -2.77 18.31 -7.46
C PHE A 122 -1.79 19.30 -8.08
N ARG A 123 -2.00 19.54 -9.38
CA ARG A 123 -1.16 20.43 -10.18
C ARG A 123 -2.02 21.34 -11.03
N SER A 124 -1.57 22.58 -11.23
CA SER A 124 -2.16 23.51 -12.18
C SER A 124 -2.00 22.99 -13.63
N PRO A 125 -2.77 23.52 -14.59
CA PRO A 125 -2.55 23.21 -16.01
C PRO A 125 -1.13 23.50 -16.47
N GLU A 126 -0.54 24.62 -16.05
CA GLU A 126 0.81 25.06 -16.40
C GLU A 126 1.86 24.07 -15.87
N GLU A 127 1.77 23.69 -14.60
CA GLU A 127 2.64 22.69 -13.97
C GLU A 127 2.55 21.33 -14.68
N LYS A 128 1.37 20.95 -15.19
CA LYS A 128 1.20 19.72 -15.98
C LYS A 128 1.88 19.83 -17.35
N LEU A 129 1.81 20.98 -18.01
CA LEU A 129 2.46 21.23 -19.30
C LEU A 129 3.99 21.25 -19.17
N GLU A 130 4.49 21.81 -18.08
CA GLU A 130 5.93 21.87 -17.76
C GLU A 130 6.46 20.55 -17.19
N GLY A 131 5.57 19.64 -16.79
CA GLY A 131 5.94 18.38 -16.15
C GLY A 131 6.44 18.54 -14.70
N PHE A 132 6.31 19.73 -14.12
CA PHE A 132 6.77 20.03 -12.77
C PHE A 132 5.87 19.37 -11.72
N ILE A 133 6.46 18.90 -10.62
CA ILE A 133 5.76 18.36 -9.45
C ILE A 133 6.37 18.96 -8.20
N HIS A 134 5.56 19.65 -7.40
CA HIS A 134 6.02 20.19 -6.12
C HIS A 134 6.39 19.07 -5.15
N PRO A 135 7.57 19.12 -4.51
CA PRO A 135 7.89 18.25 -3.40
C PRO A 135 6.83 18.34 -2.31
N ILE A 136 6.58 17.22 -1.65
CA ILE A 136 5.60 17.13 -0.57
C ILE A 136 6.20 17.75 0.69
N GLU A 137 5.46 18.68 1.27
CA GLU A 137 5.79 19.32 2.54
C GLU A 137 4.82 18.86 3.63
N LEU A 138 5.32 18.54 4.81
CA LEU A 138 4.54 18.03 5.93
C LEU A 138 4.49 19.06 7.06
N GLY A 139 3.30 19.32 7.61
CA GLY A 139 3.20 20.05 8.87
C GLY A 139 3.66 19.19 10.03
N TRP A 140 4.57 19.71 10.85
CA TRP A 140 5.09 19.08 12.06
C TRP A 140 5.09 20.12 13.19
N GLU A 141 4.16 20.00 14.14
CA GLU A 141 3.95 21.00 15.19
C GLU A 141 3.73 22.41 14.60
N GLU A 142 4.61 23.37 14.88
CA GLU A 142 4.58 24.73 14.35
C GLU A 142 5.47 24.91 13.11
N GLU A 143 6.08 23.84 12.60
CA GLU A 143 7.02 23.86 11.48
C GLU A 143 6.48 23.12 10.25
N THR A 144 7.05 23.46 9.10
CA THR A 144 6.83 22.73 7.84
C THR A 144 8.13 22.04 7.46
N VAL A 145 8.07 20.71 7.30
CA VAL A 145 9.20 19.87 6.92
C VAL A 145 9.06 19.46 5.46
N GLY A 146 10.00 19.88 4.62
CA GLY A 146 10.09 19.42 3.23
C GLY A 146 10.60 17.98 3.16
N THR A 147 9.86 17.10 2.48
CA THR A 147 10.27 15.68 2.32
C THR A 147 11.30 15.49 1.21
N GLY A 148 11.42 16.45 0.30
CA GLY A 148 12.21 16.32 -0.93
C GLY A 148 11.61 15.35 -1.96
N LEU A 149 10.43 14.78 -1.70
CA LEU A 149 9.79 13.79 -2.57
C LEU A 149 8.64 14.41 -3.36
N GLU A 150 8.68 14.28 -4.68
CA GLU A 150 7.54 14.63 -5.55
C GLU A 150 6.32 13.71 -5.33
N LYS A 151 6.58 12.47 -4.89
CA LYS A 151 5.56 11.46 -4.60
C LYS A 151 5.81 10.80 -3.25
N LEU A 152 4.80 10.82 -2.40
CA LEU A 152 4.77 10.21 -1.08
C LEU A 152 3.31 9.93 -0.77
N GLY A 153 2.98 8.67 -0.52
CA GLY A 153 1.64 8.27 -0.14
C GLY A 153 1.39 8.50 1.34
N ALA A 154 1.15 7.41 2.07
CA ALA A 154 0.93 7.45 3.50
C ALA A 154 1.90 6.54 4.25
N ILE A 155 2.17 6.89 5.50
CA ILE A 155 2.81 6.02 6.48
C ILE A 155 1.76 5.64 7.52
N LEU A 156 1.45 4.36 7.63
CA LEU A 156 0.47 3.82 8.57
C LEU A 156 1.21 3.10 9.70
N GLY A 157 0.96 3.52 10.94
CA GLY A 157 1.47 2.83 12.11
C GLY A 157 0.75 1.51 12.37
N ASP A 158 1.36 0.68 13.21
CA ASP A 158 0.84 -0.64 13.56
C ASP A 158 -0.61 -0.59 14.05
N PHE A 159 -1.40 -1.63 13.76
CA PHE A 159 -2.80 -1.75 14.18
C PHE A 159 -3.72 -0.61 13.69
N ALA A 160 -3.33 0.11 12.63
CA ALA A 160 -4.21 1.08 12.00
C ALA A 160 -5.36 0.39 11.27
N GLU A 161 -6.54 1.00 11.32
CA GLU A 161 -7.77 0.51 10.71
C GLU A 161 -8.31 1.56 9.74
N LEU A 162 -8.40 1.20 8.48
CA LEU A 162 -8.96 2.05 7.43
C LEU A 162 -10.31 1.49 6.98
N GLY A 163 -11.36 2.28 7.12
CA GLY A 163 -12.68 1.92 6.63
C GLY A 163 -12.76 1.91 5.10
N CYS A 164 -13.77 1.23 4.57
CA CYS A 164 -14.00 1.16 3.13
C CYS A 164 -14.06 2.56 2.50
N ASN A 165 -13.43 2.72 1.34
CA ASN A 165 -13.33 3.98 0.60
C ASN A 165 -12.71 5.16 1.39
N ALA A 166 -12.00 4.91 2.50
CA ALA A 166 -11.17 5.95 3.10
C ALA A 166 -10.07 6.40 2.12
N VAL A 167 -9.79 7.70 2.07
CA VAL A 167 -8.75 8.26 1.21
C VAL A 167 -7.76 9.02 2.07
N LEU A 168 -6.50 8.62 2.02
CA LEU A 168 -5.41 9.34 2.66
C LEU A 168 -4.69 10.16 1.60
N CYS A 169 -4.58 11.46 1.84
CA CYS A 169 -3.88 12.37 0.95
C CYS A 169 -2.36 12.12 0.95
N PRO A 170 -1.64 12.56 -0.09
CA PRO A 170 -0.18 12.48 -0.14
C PRO A 170 0.46 13.11 1.09
N GLY A 171 1.41 12.41 1.71
CA GLY A 171 2.07 12.84 2.95
C GLY A 171 1.24 12.66 4.22
N THR A 172 0.34 11.67 4.27
CA THR A 172 -0.39 11.37 5.52
C THR A 172 0.43 10.44 6.42
N LEU A 173 0.75 10.87 7.63
CA LEU A 173 1.43 10.07 8.64
C LEU A 173 0.44 9.70 9.75
N LEU A 174 -0.08 8.48 9.72
CA LEU A 174 -1.09 8.00 10.66
C LEU A 174 -0.43 7.14 11.75
N GLY A 175 -0.50 7.58 13.00
CA GLY A 175 0.05 6.85 14.14
C GLY A 175 -0.63 5.50 14.38
N ARG A 176 0.04 4.62 15.13
CA ARG A 176 -0.47 3.29 15.52
C ARG A 176 -1.83 3.34 16.21
N GLU A 177 -2.58 2.24 16.13
CA GLU A 177 -3.90 2.06 16.77
C GLU A 177 -4.93 3.14 16.33
N SER A 178 -4.74 3.77 15.18
CA SER A 178 -5.63 4.82 14.69
C SER A 178 -6.70 4.27 13.75
N TRP A 179 -7.91 4.81 13.84
CA TRP A 179 -9.08 4.33 13.13
C TRP A 179 -9.65 5.43 12.25
N ILE A 180 -9.71 5.16 10.94
CA ILE A 180 -10.30 6.03 9.94
C ILE A 180 -11.61 5.41 9.48
N TYR A 181 -12.72 6.10 9.68
CA TYR A 181 -14.02 5.55 9.29
C TYR A 181 -14.20 5.48 7.77
N PRO A 182 -15.12 4.62 7.31
CA PRO A 182 -15.46 4.52 5.90
C PRO A 182 -15.83 5.88 5.30
N ASN A 183 -15.45 6.09 4.04
CA ASN A 183 -15.67 7.33 3.27
C ASN A 183 -15.08 8.61 3.93
N THR A 184 -14.04 8.47 4.76
CA THR A 184 -13.33 9.62 5.34
C THR A 184 -12.14 9.99 4.46
N THR A 185 -12.00 11.29 4.16
CA THR A 185 -10.77 11.84 3.58
C THR A 185 -9.88 12.38 4.69
N VAL A 186 -8.65 11.89 4.75
CA VAL A 186 -7.63 12.32 5.71
C VAL A 186 -6.65 13.23 5.00
N SER A 187 -6.56 14.48 5.46
CA SER A 187 -5.64 15.47 4.89
C SER A 187 -4.18 15.10 5.19
N LYS A 188 -3.26 15.61 4.37
CA LYS A 188 -1.81 15.55 4.59
C LYS A 188 -1.45 16.01 6.01
N GLY A 189 -0.45 15.39 6.63
CA GLY A 189 0.08 15.78 7.93
C GLY A 189 0.23 14.61 8.89
N PHE A 190 0.66 14.94 10.11
CA PHE A 190 0.85 13.98 11.19
C PHE A 190 -0.40 13.83 12.07
N TYR A 191 -0.81 12.58 12.28
CA TYR A 191 -1.87 12.18 13.17
C TYR A 191 -1.29 11.28 14.26
N PRO A 192 -1.37 11.66 15.55
CA PRO A 192 -0.77 10.89 16.63
C PRO A 192 -1.42 9.50 16.76
N ALA A 193 -0.77 8.63 17.54
CA ALA A 193 -1.33 7.31 17.86
C ALA A 193 -2.74 7.43 18.47
N LYS A 194 -3.58 6.42 18.22
CA LYS A 194 -4.97 6.38 18.69
C LYS A 194 -5.85 7.51 18.14
N THR A 195 -5.51 8.03 16.96
CA THR A 195 -6.35 9.00 16.27
C THR A 195 -7.62 8.32 15.77
N PHE A 196 -8.76 8.98 15.97
CA PHE A 196 -10.05 8.51 15.47
C PHE A 196 -10.67 9.58 14.57
N LEU A 197 -10.80 9.29 13.28
CA LEU A 197 -11.42 10.22 12.32
C LEU A 197 -12.71 9.61 11.78
N ALA A 198 -13.79 10.39 11.82
CA ALA A 198 -15.08 10.02 11.28
C ALA A 198 -15.74 11.16 10.51
N PRO A 199 -16.64 10.86 9.56
CA PRO A 199 -17.40 11.88 8.86
C PRO A 199 -18.22 12.72 9.86
N LYS A 200 -18.31 14.03 9.61
CA LYS A 200 -19.01 14.99 10.49
C LYS A 200 -20.49 14.66 10.67
N ASP A 201 -21.11 14.03 9.68
CA ASP A 201 -22.55 13.75 9.65
C ASP A 201 -22.90 12.38 10.27
N ARG A 202 -21.96 11.78 11.00
CA ARG A 202 -22.17 10.50 11.66
C ARG A 202 -23.26 10.65 12.72
N LYS A 203 -24.38 9.95 12.53
CA LYS A 203 -25.35 9.71 13.61
C LYS A 203 -24.63 9.00 14.76
N SER A 204 -24.62 9.62 15.95
CA SER A 204 -24.02 9.00 17.13
C SER A 204 -24.62 7.61 17.32
N ARG A 205 -23.78 6.57 17.38
CA ARG A 205 -24.28 5.29 17.90
C ARG A 205 -24.50 5.49 19.39
N SER A 206 -25.70 5.15 19.86
CA SER A 206 -25.99 4.93 21.27
C SER A 206 -24.87 4.13 21.89
N HIS A 207 -24.36 4.59 23.03
CA HIS A 207 -23.31 3.94 23.80
C HIS A 207 -23.50 2.41 23.83
N ILE A 208 -22.56 1.68 23.27
CA ILE A 208 -22.35 0.28 23.64
C ILE A 208 -21.24 0.36 24.68
N GLN A 209 -21.63 0.15 25.94
CA GLN A 209 -20.75 -0.05 27.09
C GLN A 209 -19.89 -1.30 26.89
#